data_AF-A0A6D0IN12-F1
#
_entry.id   AF-A0A6D0IN12-F1
#
_cell.length_a   1.000
_cell.length_b   1.000
_cell.length_c   1.000
_cell.angle_alpha   90.00
_cell.angle_beta   90.00
_cell.angle_gamma   90.00
#
_symmetry.space_group_name_H-M   'P 1'
#
loop_
_entity.id
_entity.type
_entity.pdbx_description
1 polymer ?
#
loop_
_entity_poly.entity_id
_entity_poly.type
_entity_poly.pdbx_seq_one_letter_code
_entity_poly.pdbx_strand_id
1 'polypeptide(L)'
;FGELGFTVATGPEIEDDYHNFDALNIPGHHPARADHDTFWFDATRLLRTQTSGVQIRTMKAQQPPIRIIAPGRVYRNDYDQTHTPMFHQMEGLIVDTNISFTNLKGTLHDFLRNFFEEDLQIRFRPSYFPFTEPSAEVDVMGKNGKWLEVLGCGMVHPNVLRNVGIDPEVYSGFAFGMGMERLTMLRYGVTDLR
;
A
#
# COMPACT_ATOMS: atom_id res chain seq x y z
N PHE A 1 -3.55 -14.56 2.68
CA PHE A 1 -2.48 -14.23 1.72
C PHE A 1 -1.47 -15.34 1.52
N GLY A 2 -0.88 -15.94 2.57
CA GLY A 2 0.05 -17.08 2.39
C GLY A 2 -0.57 -18.25 1.61
N GLU A 3 -1.83 -18.57 1.87
CA GLU A 3 -2.62 -19.58 1.11
C GLU A 3 -2.77 -19.26 -0.39
N LEU A 4 -2.64 -17.99 -0.79
CA LEU A 4 -2.66 -17.53 -2.19
C LEU A 4 -1.26 -17.50 -2.82
N GLY A 5 -0.23 -17.96 -2.10
CA GLY A 5 1.16 -17.99 -2.56
C GLY A 5 1.92 -16.66 -2.44
N PHE A 6 1.46 -15.72 -1.63
CA PHE A 6 2.20 -14.50 -1.34
C PHE A 6 3.34 -14.78 -0.37
N THR A 7 4.55 -14.35 -0.71
CA THR A 7 5.74 -14.46 0.15
C THR A 7 5.91 -13.20 0.99
N VAL A 8 6.34 -13.34 2.24
CA VAL A 8 6.65 -12.18 3.09
C VAL A 8 8.01 -11.60 2.69
N ALA A 9 8.06 -10.30 2.44
CA ALA A 9 9.29 -9.56 2.17
C ALA A 9 9.44 -8.39 3.15
N THR A 10 10.67 -8.07 3.56
CA THR A 10 10.96 -6.98 4.50
C THR A 10 12.14 -6.16 3.99
N GLY A 11 12.23 -4.89 4.43
CA GLY A 11 13.34 -4.01 4.09
C GLY A 11 13.60 -2.96 5.16
N PRO A 12 14.63 -2.11 4.96
CA PRO A 12 15.03 -1.12 5.94
C PRO A 12 13.95 -0.06 6.19
N GLU A 13 13.93 0.52 7.39
CA GLU A 13 13.02 1.59 7.79
C GLU A 13 13.55 2.99 7.42
N ILE A 14 14.88 3.14 7.34
CA ILE A 14 15.54 4.29 6.72
C ILE A 14 15.74 3.95 5.25
N GLU A 15 15.09 4.72 4.37
CA GLU A 15 15.18 4.57 2.92
C GLU A 15 15.82 5.82 2.28
N ASP A 16 16.14 5.71 1.00
CA ASP A 16 16.50 6.85 0.16
C ASP A 16 15.28 7.42 -0.58
N ASP A 17 15.44 8.63 -1.13
CA ASP A 17 14.43 9.32 -1.94
C ASP A 17 14.00 8.52 -3.17
N TYR A 18 14.92 7.77 -3.77
CA TYR A 18 14.64 6.95 -4.93
C TYR A 18 13.61 5.85 -4.63
N HIS A 19 13.83 5.03 -3.60
CA HIS A 19 12.97 3.89 -3.29
C HIS A 19 11.64 4.30 -2.64
N ASN A 20 11.64 5.39 -1.87
CA ASN A 20 10.42 5.88 -1.23
C ASN A 20 9.57 6.78 -2.14
N PHE A 21 10.15 7.35 -3.21
CA PHE A 21 9.44 8.31 -4.06
C PHE A 21 9.69 8.16 -5.58
N ASP A 22 10.92 8.37 -6.08
CA ASP A 22 11.16 8.45 -7.55
C ASP A 22 10.70 7.19 -8.27
N ALA A 23 11.05 6.03 -7.70
CA ALA A 23 10.70 4.74 -8.27
C ALA A 23 9.19 4.45 -8.27
N LEU A 24 8.44 5.20 -7.46
CA LEU A 24 6.98 5.13 -7.31
C LEU A 24 6.27 6.24 -8.09
N ASN A 25 6.95 6.84 -9.09
CA ASN A 25 6.38 7.88 -9.94
C ASN A 25 5.95 9.14 -9.14
N ILE A 26 6.61 9.40 -8.00
CA ILE A 26 6.39 10.58 -7.15
C ILE A 26 7.54 11.55 -7.41
N PRO A 27 7.40 12.58 -8.26
CA PRO A 27 8.51 13.51 -8.59
C PRO A 27 8.89 14.44 -7.44
N GLY A 28 10.07 15.07 -7.52
CA GLY A 28 10.64 15.96 -6.50
C GLY A 28 9.73 17.10 -6.03
N HIS A 29 8.90 17.65 -6.92
CA HIS A 29 7.95 18.73 -6.60
C HIS A 29 6.60 18.24 -6.04
N HIS A 30 6.43 16.93 -5.82
CA HIS A 30 5.18 16.37 -5.34
C HIS A 30 4.96 16.70 -3.85
N PRO A 31 3.75 17.13 -3.43
CA PRO A 31 3.47 17.53 -2.04
C PRO A 31 3.89 16.51 -0.99
N ALA A 32 3.69 15.21 -1.27
CA ALA A 32 4.08 14.12 -0.37
C ALA A 32 5.58 14.05 0.00
N ARG A 33 6.46 14.79 -0.70
CA ARG A 33 7.89 14.88 -0.36
C ARG A 33 8.21 16.02 0.61
N ALA A 34 7.25 16.88 0.93
CA ALA A 34 7.48 18.05 1.76
C ALA A 34 7.84 17.68 3.21
N ASP A 35 8.64 18.53 3.86
CA ASP A 35 9.15 18.32 5.23
C ASP A 35 8.05 18.25 6.30
N HIS A 36 6.86 18.78 6.02
CA HIS A 36 5.74 18.70 6.96
C HIS A 36 5.11 17.30 7.02
N ASP A 37 5.35 16.44 6.01
CA ASP A 37 4.78 15.08 5.93
C ASP A 37 5.84 13.99 6.15
N THR A 38 7.09 14.24 5.79
CA THR A 38 8.17 13.24 5.77
C THR A 38 9.33 13.61 6.70
N PHE A 39 9.81 12.64 7.49
CA PHE A 39 10.99 12.82 8.32
C PHE A 39 12.29 12.58 7.53
N TRP A 40 12.98 13.67 7.19
CA TRP A 40 14.27 13.64 6.49
C TRP A 40 15.45 13.72 7.47
N PHE A 41 16.52 12.98 7.17
CA PHE A 41 17.81 13.11 7.86
C PHE A 41 18.75 14.09 7.16
N ASP A 42 18.70 14.10 5.82
CA ASP A 42 19.41 14.99 4.92
C ASP A 42 18.66 15.07 3.58
N ALA A 43 19.29 15.58 2.53
CA ALA A 43 18.66 15.74 1.21
C ALA A 43 18.25 14.43 0.52
N THR A 44 18.67 13.26 1.03
CA THR A 44 18.45 11.96 0.36
C THR A 44 17.88 10.90 1.29
N ARG A 45 18.32 10.86 2.56
CA ARG A 45 17.93 9.81 3.51
C ARG A 45 16.72 10.26 4.31
N LEU A 46 15.77 9.35 4.50
CA LEU A 46 14.50 9.61 5.19
C LEU A 46 13.97 8.37 5.92
N LEU A 47 13.08 8.57 6.89
CA LEU A 47 12.25 7.48 7.42
C LEU A 47 11.13 7.17 6.44
N ARG A 48 11.03 5.90 6.01
CA ARG A 48 10.09 5.51 4.95
C ARG A 48 8.65 5.85 5.32
N THR A 49 7.91 6.41 4.36
CA THR A 49 6.48 6.75 4.53
C THR A 49 5.56 5.61 4.09
N GLN A 50 6.14 4.59 3.45
CA GLN A 50 5.50 3.43 2.84
C GLN A 50 6.46 2.23 2.88
N THR A 51 5.95 1.01 2.74
CA THR A 51 6.74 -0.22 2.60
C THR A 51 7.09 -0.55 1.14
N SER A 52 6.67 0.30 0.21
CA SER A 52 6.84 0.19 -1.25
C SER A 52 8.30 0.02 -1.70
N GLY A 53 9.28 0.52 -0.94
CA GLY A 53 10.71 0.32 -1.23
C GLY A 53 11.09 -1.17 -1.34
N VAL A 54 10.46 -2.03 -0.54
CA VAL A 54 10.62 -3.50 -0.60
C VAL A 54 10.12 -4.03 -1.95
N GLN A 55 9.00 -3.51 -2.44
CA GLN A 55 8.42 -3.90 -3.72
C GLN A 55 9.34 -3.52 -4.89
N ILE A 56 9.87 -2.28 -4.89
CA ILE A 56 10.82 -1.81 -5.91
C ILE A 56 12.06 -2.68 -5.96
N ARG A 57 12.67 -2.96 -4.80
CA ARG A 57 13.86 -3.82 -4.69
C ARG A 57 13.56 -5.23 -5.20
N THR A 58 12.39 -5.78 -4.85
CA THR A 58 11.96 -7.09 -5.30
C THR A 58 11.78 -7.14 -6.81
N MET A 59 11.04 -6.19 -7.41
CA MET A 59 10.81 -6.15 -8.85
C MET A 59 12.09 -5.92 -9.67
N LYS A 60 13.09 -5.22 -9.12
CA LYS A 60 14.40 -5.10 -9.76
C LYS A 60 15.23 -6.38 -9.70
N ALA A 61 15.02 -7.21 -8.68
CA ALA A 61 15.80 -8.43 -8.45
C ALA A 61 15.22 -9.67 -9.12
N GLN A 62 13.93 -9.68 -9.48
CA GLN A 62 13.28 -10.81 -10.13
C GLN A 62 12.26 -10.35 -11.18
N GLN A 63 12.12 -11.11 -12.26
CA GLN A 63 11.04 -10.94 -13.24
C GLN A 63 9.74 -11.60 -12.73
N PRO A 64 8.55 -11.18 -13.23
CA PRO A 64 7.29 -11.88 -12.97
C PRO A 64 7.36 -13.40 -13.25
N PRO A 65 6.60 -14.23 -12.51
CA PRO A 65 5.54 -13.86 -11.56
C PRO A 65 6.07 -13.39 -10.19
N ILE A 66 5.49 -12.30 -9.67
CA ILE A 66 5.82 -11.73 -8.35
C ILE A 66 4.55 -11.75 -7.50
N ARG A 67 4.63 -12.28 -6.27
CA ARG A 67 3.57 -12.22 -5.26
C ARG A 67 4.19 -12.02 -3.88
N ILE A 68 4.11 -10.80 -3.36
CA ILE A 68 4.69 -10.48 -2.05
C ILE A 68 3.74 -9.67 -1.18
N ILE A 69 3.86 -9.85 0.14
CA ILE A 69 3.35 -8.91 1.14
C ILE A 69 4.53 -8.35 1.94
N ALA A 70 4.51 -7.04 2.18
CA ALA A 70 5.53 -6.29 2.86
C ALA A 70 4.96 -5.62 4.12
N PRO A 71 4.95 -6.30 5.28
CA PRO A 71 4.63 -5.67 6.54
C PRO A 71 5.82 -4.85 7.07
N GLY A 72 5.55 -3.72 7.71
CA GLY A 72 6.61 -2.96 8.38
C GLY A 72 6.12 -1.66 9.02
N ARG A 73 6.99 -1.07 9.85
CA ARG A 73 6.80 0.27 10.39
C ARG A 73 7.00 1.32 9.32
N VAL A 74 6.18 2.34 9.33
CA VAL A 74 6.28 3.53 8.47
C VAL A 74 6.10 4.78 9.32
N TYR A 75 6.57 5.91 8.81
CA TYR A 75 6.68 7.14 9.57
C TYR A 75 6.09 8.31 8.79
N ARG A 76 5.29 9.13 9.46
CA ARG A 76 4.72 10.37 8.90
C ARG A 76 4.70 11.42 9.98
N ASN A 77 4.95 12.67 9.63
CA ASN A 77 4.98 13.76 10.61
C ASN A 77 3.55 14.28 10.90
N ASP A 78 2.68 13.37 11.31
CA ASP A 78 1.30 13.65 11.72
C ASP A 78 1.03 13.03 13.09
N TYR A 79 0.38 13.78 13.98
CA TYR A 79 0.07 13.36 15.35
C TYR A 79 -1.28 13.94 15.77
N ASP A 80 -2.30 13.08 15.82
CA ASP A 80 -3.62 13.40 16.34
C ASP A 80 -4.26 12.18 17.05
N GLN A 81 -5.58 12.17 17.24
CA GLN A 81 -6.28 11.05 17.89
C GLN A 81 -6.32 9.76 17.05
N THR A 82 -6.11 9.89 15.74
CA THR A 82 -6.20 8.83 14.73
C THR A 82 -4.87 8.58 14.00
N HIS A 83 -3.86 9.41 14.25
CA HIS A 83 -2.55 9.34 13.61
C HIS A 83 -1.43 9.36 14.64
N THR A 84 -0.50 8.43 14.49
CA THR A 84 0.78 8.40 15.22
C THR A 84 1.94 8.54 14.25
N PRO A 85 3.07 9.15 14.68
CA PRO A 85 4.20 9.44 13.82
C PRO A 85 4.93 8.18 13.36
N MET A 86 4.66 7.07 14.03
CA MET A 86 5.01 5.72 13.60
C MET A 86 3.75 4.86 13.69
N PHE A 87 3.46 4.11 12.63
CA PHE A 87 2.41 3.10 12.59
C PHE A 87 2.87 1.92 11.72
N HIS A 88 2.12 0.83 11.71
CA HIS A 88 2.45 -0.33 10.89
C HIS A 88 1.59 -0.36 9.64
N GLN A 89 2.24 -0.53 8.50
CA GLN A 89 1.61 -0.70 7.21
C GLN A 89 1.92 -2.10 6.68
N MET A 90 0.94 -2.71 6.02
CA MET A 90 1.15 -3.89 5.19
C MET A 90 0.77 -3.54 3.77
N GLU A 91 1.72 -3.71 2.87
CA GLU A 91 1.43 -3.66 1.45
C GLU A 91 1.47 -5.04 0.81
N GLY A 92 0.71 -5.21 -0.26
CA GLY A 92 0.80 -6.38 -1.13
C GLY A 92 1.02 -5.96 -2.57
N LEU A 93 1.74 -6.81 -3.30
CA LEU A 93 2.01 -6.66 -4.72
C LEU A 93 1.85 -8.02 -5.41
N ILE A 94 1.10 -8.02 -6.51
CA ILE A 94 1.11 -9.12 -7.48
C ILE A 94 1.37 -8.56 -8.87
N VAL A 95 2.30 -9.18 -9.59
CA VAL A 95 2.59 -8.89 -11.00
C VAL A 95 2.67 -10.21 -11.75
N ASP A 96 1.83 -10.37 -12.77
CA ASP A 96 1.75 -11.56 -13.61
C ASP A 96 1.13 -11.18 -14.97
N THR A 97 1.00 -12.13 -15.88
CA THR A 97 0.21 -11.91 -17.11
C THR A 97 -1.28 -11.89 -16.79
N ASN A 98 -2.05 -11.02 -17.45
CA ASN A 98 -3.52 -10.96 -17.37
C ASN A 98 -4.08 -10.66 -15.96
N ILE A 99 -3.34 -9.96 -15.10
CA ILE A 99 -3.89 -9.44 -13.83
C ILE A 99 -4.75 -8.21 -14.11
N SER A 100 -5.99 -8.22 -13.64
CA SER A 100 -6.98 -7.19 -13.92
C SER A 100 -7.57 -6.57 -12.65
N PHE A 101 -8.30 -5.47 -12.81
CA PHE A 101 -8.96 -4.80 -11.69
C PHE A 101 -10.04 -5.66 -11.02
N THR A 102 -10.63 -6.63 -11.73
CA THR A 102 -11.57 -7.58 -11.11
C THR A 102 -10.85 -8.53 -10.15
N ASN A 103 -9.60 -8.91 -10.44
CA ASN A 103 -8.78 -9.70 -9.52
C ASN A 103 -8.45 -8.90 -8.26
N LEU A 104 -8.14 -7.61 -8.40
CA LEU A 104 -7.94 -6.71 -7.25
C LEU A 104 -9.19 -6.66 -6.36
N LYS A 105 -10.35 -6.40 -6.95
CA LYS A 105 -11.63 -6.33 -6.21
C LYS A 105 -11.95 -7.65 -5.50
N GLY A 106 -11.82 -8.78 -6.19
CA GLY A 106 -12.07 -10.11 -5.63
C GLY A 106 -11.13 -10.44 -4.47
N THR A 107 -9.83 -10.21 -4.66
CA THR A 107 -8.81 -10.49 -3.64
C THR A 107 -9.07 -9.69 -2.35
N LEU A 108 -9.35 -8.40 -2.48
CA LEU A 108 -9.59 -7.53 -1.33
C LEU A 108 -10.95 -7.78 -0.67
N HIS A 109 -11.98 -8.12 -1.46
CA HIS A 109 -13.27 -8.52 -0.93
C HIS A 109 -13.16 -9.80 -0.08
N ASP A 110 -12.47 -10.82 -0.59
CA ASP A 110 -12.27 -12.07 0.14
C ASP A 110 -11.39 -11.86 1.38
N PHE A 111 -10.35 -11.02 1.28
CA PHE A 111 -9.53 -10.64 2.43
C PHE A 111 -10.37 -9.99 3.54
N LEU A 112 -11.16 -8.95 3.22
CA LEU A 112 -11.94 -8.21 4.20
C LEU A 112 -13.02 -9.08 4.85
N ARG A 113 -13.68 -9.95 4.08
CA ARG A 113 -14.64 -10.93 4.61
C ARG A 113 -13.99 -11.90 5.61
N ASN A 114 -12.81 -12.40 5.29
CA ASN A 114 -12.08 -13.28 6.20
C ASN A 114 -11.54 -12.53 7.43
N PHE A 115 -11.05 -11.31 7.25
CA PHE A 115 -10.48 -10.52 8.35
C PHE A 115 -11.54 -10.14 9.40
N PHE A 116 -12.74 -9.74 8.94
CA PHE A 116 -13.83 -9.35 9.82
C PHE A 116 -14.79 -10.48 10.17
N GLU A 117 -14.70 -11.64 9.51
CA GLU A 117 -15.56 -12.82 9.71
C GLU A 117 -17.06 -12.51 9.55
N GLU A 118 -17.37 -11.51 8.73
CA GLU A 118 -18.72 -11.00 8.50
C GLU A 118 -18.92 -10.70 7.00
N ASP A 119 -20.17 -10.79 6.52
CA ASP A 119 -20.54 -10.35 5.17
C ASP A 119 -20.71 -8.83 5.14
N LEU A 120 -19.58 -8.13 5.21
CA LEU A 120 -19.53 -6.68 5.30
C LEU A 120 -19.98 -6.00 4.01
N GLN A 121 -20.64 -4.86 4.15
CA GLN A 121 -20.79 -3.93 3.03
C GLN A 121 -19.45 -3.24 2.77
N ILE A 122 -18.90 -3.51 1.59
CA ILE A 122 -17.63 -2.96 1.11
C ILE A 122 -17.91 -2.13 -0.12
N ARG A 123 -17.28 -0.95 -0.24
CA ARG A 123 -17.31 -0.16 -1.48
C ARG A 123 -15.89 0.18 -1.94
N PHE A 124 -15.73 0.22 -3.25
CA PHE A 124 -14.53 0.74 -3.91
C PHE A 124 -14.87 2.12 -4.44
N ARG A 125 -14.13 3.14 -4.02
CA ARG A 125 -14.27 4.50 -4.53
C ARG A 125 -13.02 4.88 -5.31
N PRO A 126 -13.15 5.58 -6.46
CA PRO A 126 -11.99 6.13 -7.16
C PRO A 126 -11.15 6.99 -6.21
N SER A 127 -9.84 6.84 -6.30
CA SER A 127 -8.87 7.67 -5.58
C SER A 127 -7.67 7.92 -6.49
N TYR A 128 -6.59 8.50 -5.97
CA TYR A 128 -5.38 8.79 -6.72
C TYR A 128 -4.14 8.43 -5.91
N PHE A 129 -3.29 7.57 -6.49
CA PHE A 129 -1.93 7.35 -6.03
C PHE A 129 -0.98 7.42 -7.23
N PRO A 130 0.14 8.16 -7.16
CA PRO A 130 1.03 8.33 -8.31
C PRO A 130 1.59 7.01 -8.90
N PHE A 131 1.64 5.96 -8.08
CA PHE A 131 2.15 4.63 -8.44
C PHE A 131 1.07 3.66 -8.94
N THR A 132 -0.20 4.05 -9.02
CA THR A 132 -1.28 3.20 -9.56
C THR A 132 -2.25 3.93 -10.48
N GLU A 133 -2.72 3.27 -11.53
CA GLU A 133 -3.75 3.78 -12.45
C GLU A 133 -4.46 2.60 -13.16
N PRO A 134 -5.77 2.37 -12.94
CA PRO A 134 -6.67 3.10 -12.03
C PRO A 134 -6.37 2.84 -10.54
N SER A 135 -6.63 3.86 -9.73
CA SER A 135 -6.51 3.88 -8.26
C SER A 135 -7.87 3.85 -7.56
N ALA A 136 -7.95 3.21 -6.40
CA ALA A 136 -9.15 3.13 -5.58
C ALA A 136 -8.83 3.05 -4.09
N GLU A 137 -9.73 3.59 -3.28
CA GLU A 137 -9.78 3.33 -1.84
C GLU A 137 -10.95 2.40 -1.53
N VAL A 138 -10.80 1.62 -0.47
CA VAL A 138 -11.82 0.70 -0.01
C VAL A 138 -12.30 1.14 1.36
N ASP A 139 -13.62 1.29 1.45
CA ASP A 139 -14.29 1.60 2.70
C ASP A 139 -15.16 0.42 3.12
N VAL A 140 -15.26 0.21 4.43
CA VAL A 140 -16.21 -0.73 5.05
C VAL A 140 -17.30 0.04 5.79
N MET A 141 -18.53 -0.48 5.79
CA MET A 141 -19.62 0.09 6.59
C MET A 141 -19.39 -0.23 8.08
N GLY A 142 -19.12 0.80 8.87
CA GLY A 142 -19.02 0.66 10.32
C GLY A 142 -20.38 0.39 10.99
N LYS A 143 -20.36 -0.14 12.21
CA LYS A 143 -21.56 -0.42 13.02
C LYS A 143 -22.39 0.83 13.35
N ASN A 144 -21.78 2.02 13.24
CA ASN A 144 -22.44 3.31 13.41
C ASN A 144 -23.10 3.84 12.11
N GLY A 145 -23.15 3.04 11.04
CA GLY A 145 -23.75 3.42 9.75
C GLY A 145 -22.91 4.38 8.92
N LYS A 146 -21.62 4.57 9.25
CA LYS A 146 -20.69 5.42 8.49
C LYS A 146 -19.67 4.57 7.74
N TRP A 147 -19.31 5.01 6.54
CA TRP A 147 -18.21 4.44 5.77
C TRP A 147 -16.87 4.81 6.42
N LEU A 148 -16.02 3.80 6.58
CA LEU A 148 -14.69 3.94 7.17
C LEU A 148 -13.67 3.43 6.17
N GLU A 149 -12.76 4.30 5.74
CA GLU A 149 -11.62 3.91 4.92
C GLU A 149 -10.75 2.91 5.69
N VAL A 150 -10.34 1.84 5.00
CA VAL A 150 -9.51 0.76 5.56
C VAL A 150 -8.23 0.50 4.77
N LEU A 151 -8.23 0.74 3.45
CA LEU A 151 -7.07 0.50 2.60
C LEU A 151 -7.14 1.28 1.29
N GLY A 152 -5.96 1.56 0.73
CA GLY A 152 -5.77 2.08 -0.63
C GLY A 152 -5.25 0.98 -1.55
N CYS A 153 -5.60 1.04 -2.83
CA CYS A 153 -5.19 0.05 -3.82
C CYS A 153 -5.25 0.58 -5.25
N GLY A 154 -4.69 -0.18 -6.19
CA GLY A 154 -4.84 0.14 -7.61
C GLY A 154 -4.02 -0.78 -8.51
N MET A 155 -4.20 -0.62 -9.82
CA MET A 155 -3.37 -1.30 -10.82
C MET A 155 -2.02 -0.59 -10.92
N VAL A 156 -0.91 -1.32 -10.88
CA VAL A 156 0.43 -0.73 -10.87
C VAL A 156 0.63 0.14 -12.12
N HIS A 157 1.06 1.39 -11.92
CA HIS A 157 1.22 2.34 -13.01
C HIS A 157 2.32 1.87 -13.99
N PRO A 158 2.12 1.99 -15.33
CA PRO A 158 3.09 1.51 -16.32
C PRO A 158 4.52 2.06 -16.13
N ASN A 159 4.67 3.32 -15.72
CA ASN A 159 5.97 3.91 -15.39
C ASN A 159 6.71 3.19 -14.25
N VAL A 160 5.98 2.71 -13.23
CA VAL A 160 6.59 1.99 -12.10
C VAL A 160 7.14 0.66 -12.59
N LEU A 161 6.38 -0.09 -13.38
CA LEU A 161 6.83 -1.34 -14.01
C LEU A 161 8.06 -1.10 -14.92
N ARG A 162 7.99 -0.08 -15.77
CA ARG A 162 9.09 0.25 -16.69
C ARG A 162 10.38 0.64 -15.95
N ASN A 163 10.27 1.38 -14.85
CA ASN A 163 11.41 1.79 -14.02
C ASN A 163 12.14 0.63 -13.32
N VAL A 164 11.46 -0.50 -13.14
CA VAL A 164 12.04 -1.73 -12.57
C VAL A 164 12.34 -2.81 -13.62
N GLY A 165 12.20 -2.50 -14.91
CA GLY A 165 12.53 -3.41 -16.00
C GLY A 165 11.46 -4.47 -16.28
N ILE A 166 10.20 -4.18 -15.97
CA ILE A 166 9.04 -5.02 -16.30
C ILE A 166 8.26 -4.35 -17.43
N ASP A 167 7.97 -5.11 -18.50
CA ASP A 167 7.24 -4.61 -19.67
C ASP A 167 5.72 -4.52 -19.39
N PRO A 168 5.12 -3.31 -19.33
CA PRO A 168 3.69 -3.15 -19.07
C PRO A 168 2.78 -3.62 -20.22
N GLU A 169 3.32 -3.86 -21.42
CA GLU A 169 2.55 -4.44 -22.54
C GLU A 169 2.37 -5.96 -22.38
N VAL A 170 3.23 -6.61 -21.58
CA VAL A 170 3.19 -8.06 -21.31
C VAL A 170 2.59 -8.36 -19.95
N TYR A 171 2.98 -7.58 -18.94
CA TYR A 171 2.63 -7.82 -17.55
C TYR A 171 1.75 -6.72 -17.00
N SER A 172 0.84 -7.12 -16.12
CA SER A 172 0.05 -6.21 -15.31
C SER A 172 0.08 -6.67 -13.86
N GLY A 173 -0.35 -5.79 -12.97
CA GLY A 173 -0.32 -6.09 -11.55
C GLY A 173 -1.19 -5.14 -10.77
N PHE A 174 -1.50 -5.53 -9.53
CA PHE A 174 -2.13 -4.63 -8.58
C PHE A 174 -1.32 -4.58 -7.30
N ALA A 175 -1.42 -3.44 -6.63
CA ALA A 175 -0.88 -3.23 -5.30
C ALA A 175 -1.98 -2.74 -4.36
N PHE A 176 -1.81 -2.99 -3.07
CA PHE A 176 -2.66 -2.47 -2.00
C PHE A 176 -1.82 -2.14 -0.78
N GLY A 177 -2.29 -1.18 0.02
CA GLY A 177 -1.67 -0.77 1.27
C GLY A 177 -2.73 -0.55 2.33
N MET A 178 -2.49 -1.07 3.54
CA MET A 178 -3.43 -1.00 4.65
C MET A 178 -2.70 -0.73 5.96
N GLY A 179 -3.29 0.13 6.80
CA GLY A 179 -2.80 0.41 8.16
C GLY A 179 -3.23 -0.68 9.13
N MET A 180 -2.28 -1.26 9.85
CA MET A 180 -2.54 -2.36 10.79
C MET A 180 -3.32 -1.91 12.01
N GLU A 181 -2.99 -0.74 12.56
CA GLU A 181 -3.67 -0.16 13.71
C GLU A 181 -5.14 0.10 13.37
N ARG A 182 -5.42 0.71 12.21
CA ARG A 182 -6.79 0.97 11.76
C ARG A 182 -7.63 -0.31 11.66
N LEU A 183 -7.08 -1.35 11.03
CA LEU A 183 -7.76 -2.64 10.93
C LEU A 183 -7.95 -3.31 12.31
N THR A 184 -6.96 -3.20 13.18
CA THR A 184 -7.01 -3.73 14.57
C THR A 184 -8.09 -3.02 15.38
N MET A 185 -8.18 -1.69 15.28
CA MET A 185 -9.22 -0.90 15.95
C MET A 185 -10.61 -1.33 15.52
N LEU A 186 -10.83 -1.54 14.22
CA LEU A 186 -12.12 -1.96 13.70
C LEU A 186 -12.47 -3.39 14.09
N ARG A 187 -11.49 -4.30 14.13
CA ARG A 187 -11.69 -5.71 14.50
C ARG A 187 -12.05 -5.87 15.98
N TYR A 188 -11.36 -5.14 16.86
CA TYR A 188 -11.48 -5.33 18.32
C TYR A 188 -12.24 -4.21 19.04
N GLY A 189 -12.69 -3.19 18.31
CA GLY A 189 -13.45 -2.07 18.89
C GLY A 189 -12.60 -1.11 19.73
N VAL A 190 -11.32 -0.94 19.39
CA VAL A 190 -10.44 0.02 20.07
C VAL A 190 -10.79 1.44 19.62
N THR A 191 -10.93 2.36 20.59
CA THR A 191 -11.47 3.72 20.35
C THR A 191 -10.41 4.80 20.20
N ASP A 192 -9.19 4.57 20.67
CA ASP A 192 -8.06 5.52 20.62
C ASP A 192 -6.82 4.77 20.14
N LEU A 193 -6.04 5.38 19.24
CA LEU A 193 -4.87 4.74 18.64
C LEU A 193 -3.62 4.83 19.54
N ARG A 194 -3.60 5.74 20.51
CA ARG A 194 -2.48 5.98 21.45
C ARG A 194 -2.46 4.99 22.61
#